data_AF-A0A2H0AES6-F1
#
_entry.id   AF-A0A2H0AES6-F1
#
_cell.length_a   1.000
_cell.length_b   1.000
_cell.length_c   1.000
_cell.angle_alpha   90.00
_cell.angle_beta   90.00
_cell.angle_gamma   90.00
#
_symmetry.space_group_name_H-M   'P 1'
#
loop_
_entity.id
_entity.type
_entity.pdbx_description
1 polymer ?
#
loop_
_entity_poly.entity_id
_entity_poly.type
_entity_poly.pdbx_seq_one_letter_code
_entity_poly.pdbx_strand_id
1 'polypeptide(L)'
;MLATAAKPLKKRSTGPLRTCLACHAKKAKNDLCRFAVTREGVLVLDKAYRLDGRGAYACLDSACIQRLLRNTKKLHKAFRRQNLKVSEDLHAIFRSGE
;
A
#
# COMPACT_ATOMS: atom_id res chain seq x y z
N MET A 1 2.09 -24.51 -17.07
CA MET A 1 1.31 -24.72 -15.83
C MET A 1 2.19 -24.43 -14.60
N LEU A 2 2.58 -23.19 -14.31
CA LEU A 2 3.34 -22.89 -13.08
C LEU A 2 3.03 -21.47 -12.60
N ALA A 3 1.87 -21.28 -11.96
CA ALA A 3 1.68 -20.14 -11.07
C ALA A 3 2.03 -20.62 -9.66
N THR A 4 3.27 -20.35 -9.24
CA THR A 4 3.73 -20.66 -7.88
C THR A 4 2.93 -19.82 -6.90
N ALA A 5 1.96 -20.46 -6.24
CA ALA A 5 1.23 -19.90 -5.12
C ALA A 5 2.22 -19.53 -4.02
N ALA A 6 2.39 -18.23 -3.76
CA ALA A 6 3.13 -17.76 -2.60
C ALA A 6 2.35 -18.18 -1.34
N LYS A 7 2.82 -19.25 -0.71
CA LYS A 7 2.28 -19.79 0.55
C LYS A 7 2.70 -18.84 1.69
N PRO A 8 1.79 -18.14 2.38
CA PRO A 8 2.23 -17.22 3.42
C PRO A 8 2.63 -18.02 4.66
N LEU A 9 3.85 -17.75 5.14
CA LEU A 9 4.36 -18.22 6.42
C LEU A 9 3.45 -17.67 7.53
N LYS A 10 2.71 -18.57 8.18
CA LYS A 10 1.76 -18.28 9.25
C LYS A 10 2.51 -17.84 10.52
N LYS A 11 2.98 -16.59 10.56
CA LYS A 11 3.34 -15.93 11.81
C LYS A 11 2.05 -15.37 12.39
N ARG A 12 1.68 -15.75 13.61
CA ARG A 12 0.57 -15.10 14.33
C ARG A 12 1.02 -13.67 14.61
N SER A 13 0.75 -12.77 13.67
CA SER A 13 1.07 -11.35 13.76
C SER A 13 0.09 -10.73 14.75
N THR A 14 0.44 -10.83 16.04
CA THR A 14 -0.22 -10.19 17.18
C THR A 14 -0.21 -8.68 16.96
N GLY A 15 -1.29 -8.15 16.41
CA GLY A 15 -1.42 -6.74 16.09
C GLY A 15 -2.78 -6.42 15.50
N PRO A 16 -3.15 -5.14 15.42
CA PRO A 16 -4.44 -4.75 14.87
C PRO A 16 -4.56 -5.21 13.41
N LEU A 17 -5.71 -5.78 13.07
CA LEU A 17 -6.07 -6.04 11.69
C LEU A 17 -6.29 -4.72 10.96
N ARG A 18 -5.76 -4.63 9.74
CA ARG A 18 -5.96 -3.50 8.83
C ARG A 18 -6.50 -4.02 7.51
N THR A 19 -7.20 -3.15 6.80
CA THR A 19 -7.82 -3.47 5.52
C THR A 19 -6.93 -2.96 4.40
N CYS A 20 -6.58 -3.84 3.46
CA CYS A 20 -5.93 -3.44 2.23
C CYS A 20 -6.88 -2.55 1.41
N LEU A 21 -6.44 -1.36 1.00
CA LEU A 21 -7.25 -0.42 0.23
C LEU A 21 -7.50 -0.90 -1.22
N ALA A 22 -6.66 -1.81 -1.73
CA ALA A 22 -6.79 -2.37 -3.07
C ALA A 22 -7.74 -3.57 -3.11
N CYS A 23 -7.44 -4.63 -2.34
CA CYS A 23 -8.17 -5.89 -2.37
C CYS A 23 -9.22 -6.05 -1.26
N HIS A 24 -9.32 -5.09 -0.33
CA HIS A 24 -10.27 -5.08 0.80
C HIS A 24 -10.13 -6.25 1.79
N ALA A 25 -9.09 -7.08 1.66
CA ALA A 25 -8.78 -8.12 2.63
C ALA A 25 -8.30 -7.52 3.97
N LYS A 26 -8.75 -8.12 5.08
CA LYS A 26 -8.23 -7.83 6.42
C LYS A 26 -6.99 -8.69 6.67
N LYS A 27 -5.87 -8.07 6.98
CA LYS A 27 -4.61 -8.73 7.34
C LYS A 27 -4.01 -8.04 8.56
N ALA A 28 -3.09 -8.69 9.26
CA ALA A 28 -2.42 -8.04 10.37
C ALA A 28 -1.58 -6.86 9.87
N LYS A 29 -1.40 -5.83 10.72
CA LYS A 29 -0.61 -4.63 10.40
C LYS A 29 0.75 -4.96 9.77
N ASN A 30 1.44 -5.99 10.28
CA ASN A 30 2.79 -6.36 9.86
C ASN A 30 2.84 -7.09 8.51
N ASP A 31 1.70 -7.56 8.01
CA ASP A 31 1.55 -8.19 6.70
C ASP A 31 1.15 -7.17 5.60
N LEU A 32 1.12 -5.88 5.95
CA LEU A 32 0.66 -4.79 5.09
C LEU A 32 1.66 -3.63 5.09
N CYS A 33 1.90 -3.08 3.91
CA CYS A 33 2.62 -1.82 3.74
C CYS A 33 1.74 -0.63 4.12
N ARG A 34 2.27 0.30 4.92
CA ARG A 34 1.65 1.63 5.11
C ARG A 34 2.13 2.59 4.04
N PHE A 35 1.18 3.28 3.43
CA PHE A 35 1.40 4.43 2.58
C PHE A 35 0.95 5.67 3.32
N ALA A 36 1.77 6.71 3.31
CA ALA A 36 1.48 8.01 3.91
C ALA A 36 1.63 9.10 2.87
N VAL A 37 1.05 10.27 3.16
CA VAL A 37 1.17 11.44 2.30
C VAL A 37 1.92 12.52 3.07
N THR A 38 3.01 13.01 2.49
CA THR A 38 3.79 14.11 3.05
C THR A 38 3.00 15.41 3.05
N ARG A 39 3.47 16.44 3.76
CA ARG A 39 2.82 17.76 3.77
C ARG A 39 2.71 18.37 2.37
N GLU A 40 3.65 18.04 1.49
CA GLU A 40 3.72 18.46 0.09
C GLU A 40 2.77 17.69 -0.84
N GLY A 41 2.00 16.74 -0.30
CA GLY A 41 1.04 15.96 -1.09
C GLY A 41 1.67 14.79 -1.87
N VAL A 42 2.85 14.34 -1.47
CA VAL A 42 3.54 13.21 -2.10
C VAL A 42 3.22 11.92 -1.34
N LEU A 43 2.72 10.92 -2.07
CA LEU A 43 2.51 9.57 -1.57
C LEU A 43 3.84 8.84 -1.46
N VAL A 44 4.12 8.32 -0.27
CA VAL A 44 5.36 7.63 0.07
C VAL A 44 5.08 6.33 0.82
N LEU A 45 6.02 5.39 0.73
CA LEU A 45 5.98 4.13 1.48
C LEU A 45 6.56 4.35 2.89
N ASP A 46 5.71 4.27 3.90
CA ASP A 46 6.09 4.47 5.30
C ASP A 46 6.42 3.14 5.99
N LYS A 47 7.57 2.56 5.63
CA LYS A 47 8.05 1.29 6.20
C LYS A 47 8.26 1.35 7.71
N ALA A 48 8.63 2.53 8.22
CA ALA A 48 8.91 2.73 9.65
C ALA A 48 7.65 3.00 10.48
N TYR A 49 6.49 3.23 9.86
CA TYR A 49 5.26 3.69 10.52
C TYR A 49 5.44 5.00 11.32
N ARG A 50 6.35 5.87 10.88
CA ARG A 50 6.75 7.09 11.62
C ARG A 50 6.20 8.36 11.00
N LEU A 51 5.71 8.30 9.77
CA LEU A 51 5.21 9.50 9.10
C LEU A 51 3.87 9.93 9.69
N ASP A 52 3.79 11.23 9.98
CA ASP A 52 2.56 11.89 10.40
C ASP A 52 1.51 11.93 9.29
N GLY A 53 0.25 12.07 9.72
CA GLY A 53 -0.89 12.22 8.82
C GLY A 53 -1.60 10.92 8.45
N ARG A 54 -2.49 11.03 7.47
CA ARG A 54 -3.37 9.94 7.04
C ARG A 54 -2.55 8.83 6.42
N GLY A 55 -2.72 7.62 6.93
CA GLY A 55 -2.12 6.41 6.39
C GLY A 55 -3.17 5.51 5.73
N ALA A 56 -2.80 4.89 4.62
CA ALA A 56 -3.54 3.78 4.03
C ALA A 56 -2.67 2.52 4.03
N TYR A 57 -3.31 1.35 4.00
CA TYR A 57 -2.61 0.08 4.00
C TYR A 57 -2.84 -0.65 2.67
N ALA A 58 -1.80 -1.31 2.15
CA ALA A 58 -1.92 -2.23 1.02
C ALA A 58 -1.11 -3.50 1.29
N CYS A 59 -1.44 -4.57 0.58
CA CYS A 59 -0.67 -5.80 0.68
C CYS A 59 0.74 -5.62 0.10
N LEU A 60 1.70 -6.37 0.64
CA LEU A 60 3.09 -6.43 0.17
C LEU A 60 3.22 -7.24 -1.15
N ASP A 61 2.23 -7.14 -2.03
CA ASP A 61 2.24 -7.76 -3.36
C ASP A 61 2.10 -6.69 -4.44
N SER A 62 2.82 -6.88 -5.54
CA SER A 62 2.87 -5.94 -6.66
C SER A 62 1.48 -5.68 -7.24
N ALA A 63 0.60 -6.70 -7.27
CA ALA A 63 -0.75 -6.55 -7.78
C ALA A 63 -1.60 -5.56 -6.96
N CYS A 64 -1.57 -5.63 -5.63
CA CYS A 64 -2.27 -4.69 -4.76
C CYS A 64 -1.68 -3.28 -4.84
N ILE A 65 -0.35 -3.16 -4.89
CA ILE A 65 0.32 -1.86 -5.00
C ILE A 65 -0.05 -1.20 -6.33
N GLN A 66 0.06 -1.93 -7.45
CA GLN A 66 -0.33 -1.43 -8.76
C GLN A 66 -1.82 -1.05 -8.82
N ARG A 67 -2.72 -1.89 -8.30
CA ARG A 67 -4.17 -1.58 -8.24
C ARG A 67 -4.45 -0.32 -7.43
N LEU A 68 -3.74 -0.13 -6.32
CA LEU A 68 -3.86 1.06 -5.49
C LEU A 68 -3.40 2.31 -6.25
N LEU A 69 -2.22 2.26 -6.87
CA LEU A 69 -1.63 3.39 -7.59
C LEU A 69 -2.41 3.76 -8.86
N ARG A 70 -2.94 2.77 -9.60
CA ARG A 70 -3.82 3.02 -10.76
C ARG A 70 -5.15 3.66 -10.37
N ASN A 71 -5.59 3.53 -9.13
CA ASN A 71 -6.88 4.03 -8.67
C ASN A 71 -6.77 5.37 -7.93
N THR A 72 -6.53 6.44 -8.68
CA THR A 72 -6.39 7.82 -8.18
C THR A 72 -7.60 8.27 -7.36
N LYS A 73 -8.83 7.92 -7.78
CA LYS A 73 -10.07 8.23 -7.04
C LYS A 73 -10.07 7.64 -5.62
N LYS A 74 -9.67 6.36 -5.47
CA LYS A 74 -9.57 5.72 -4.13
C LYS A 74 -8.50 6.39 -3.28
N LEU A 75 -7.34 6.71 -3.85
CA LEU A 75 -6.27 7.44 -3.15
C LEU A 75 -6.73 8.81 -2.67
N HIS A 76 -7.39 9.58 -3.52
CA HIS A 76 -7.90 10.91 -3.17
C HIS A 76 -8.89 10.84 -2.01
N LYS A 77 -9.77 9.83 -2.00
CA LYS A 77 -10.72 9.60 -0.90
C LYS A 77 -10.03 9.18 0.40
N ALA A 78 -9.08 8.25 0.32
CA ALA A 78 -8.37 7.72 1.49
C ALA A 78 -7.54 8.81 2.19
N PHE A 79 -6.83 9.63 1.41
CA PHE A 79 -5.96 10.67 1.93
C PHE A 79 -6.62 12.05 2.03
N ARG A 80 -7.86 12.20 1.53
CA ARG A 80 -8.59 13.48 1.42
C ARG A 80 -7.76 14.59 0.76
N ARG A 81 -7.14 14.27 -0.37
CA ARG A 81 -6.29 15.16 -1.17
C ARG A 81 -6.62 14.95 -2.65
N GLN A 82 -6.80 16.03 -3.41
CA GLN A 82 -7.10 15.93 -4.85
C GLN A 82 -5.85 15.98 -5.74
N ASN A 83 -4.73 16.51 -5.22
CA ASN A 83 -3.50 16.72 -5.98
C ASN A 83 -2.37 15.86 -5.39
N LEU A 84 -2.53 14.55 -5.49
CA LEU A 84 -1.59 13.56 -4.97
C LEU A 84 -0.52 13.26 -6.01
N LYS A 85 0.74 13.49 -5.64
CA LYS A 85 1.90 13.01 -6.40
C LYS A 85 2.34 11.66 -5.85
N VAL A 86 2.96 10.82 -6.67
CA VAL A 86 3.56 9.56 -6.23
C VAL A 86 5.07 9.74 -6.22
N SER A 87 5.74 9.27 -5.17
CA SER A 87 7.21 9.33 -5.08
C SER A 87 7.86 8.49 -6.17
N GLU A 88 9.04 8.90 -6.63
CA GLU A 88 9.79 8.19 -7.68
C GLU A 88 10.09 6.73 -7.27
N ASP A 89 10.38 6.49 -5.99
CA ASP A 89 10.59 5.14 -5.46
C ASP A 89 9.37 4.22 -5.65
N LEU A 90 8.16 4.78 -5.56
CA LEU A 90 6.93 4.04 -5.83
C LEU A 90 6.69 3.87 -7.34
N HIS A 91 7.13 4.83 -8.17
CA HIS A 91 7.10 4.70 -9.63
C HIS A 91 8.06 3.60 -10.13
N ALA A 92 9.19 3.39 -9.48
CA ALA A 92 10.09 2.27 -9.80
C ALA A 92 9.41 0.91 -9.57
N ILE A 93 8.68 0.76 -8.45
CA ILE A 93 7.89 -0.45 -8.14
C ILE A 93 6.73 -0.63 -9.15
N PHE A 94 6.25 0.46 -9.76
CA PHE A 94 5.17 0.46 -10.75
C PHE A 94 5.61 -0.04 -12.13
N ARG A 95 6.83 0.30 -12.58
CA ARG A 95 7.32 0.01 -13.94
C ARG A 95 7.83 -1.42 -14.18
N SER A 96 8.10 -2.20 -13.14
CA SER A 96 8.59 -3.59 -13.30
C SER A 96 7.49 -4.63 -13.63
N GLY A 97 6.41 -4.23 -14.29
CA GLY A 97 5.28 -5.10 -14.62
C GLY A 97 4.68 -4.78 -15.98
N GLU A 98 5.54 -4.57 -16.97
CA GLU A 98 5.26 -4.84 -18.39
C GLU A 98 5.56 -6.31 -18.70
#